data_AF-A0A812KJJ4-F1
#
_entry.id   AF-A0A812KJJ4-F1
#
_cell.length_a   1.000
_cell.length_b   1.000
_cell.length_c   1.000
_cell.angle_alpha   90.00
_cell.angle_beta   90.00
_cell.angle_gamma   90.00
#
_symmetry.space_group_name_H-M   'P 1'
#
loop_
_entity.id
_entity.type
_entity.pdbx_description
1 polymer ?
#
loop_
_entity_poly.entity_id
_entity_poly.type
_entity_poly.pdbx_seq_one_letter_code
_entity_poly.pdbx_strand_id
1 'polypeptide(L)'
;MRTKVQFDFYELPVESYGALRDSMLNHIDRFRAAEHQPIHTQLAIALADLAIQMDNAWPNPIETLFQRFGQTPQSWFTLLEVMKMLPEENNNYKLMTDSFKRESCSQRLQAATAQVVQFLLKLQCSDVQAKRKVLEPQPLESSPAKLVLELDTLHLPLLVQRPSPYPAELNASALDPINPKPWIS
;
A
#
# COMPACT_ATOMS: atom_id res chain seq x y z
N MET A 1 13.54 -10.55 25.51
CA MET A 1 12.46 -11.52 25.20
C MET A 1 12.89 -12.53 24.15
N ARG A 2 13.31 -12.11 22.95
CA ARG A 2 13.80 -13.02 21.89
C ARG A 2 14.83 -14.05 22.38
N THR A 3 15.90 -13.61 23.05
CA THR A 3 16.94 -14.50 23.62
C THR A 3 16.36 -15.59 24.52
N LYS A 4 15.43 -15.25 25.41
CA LYS A 4 14.81 -16.25 26.31
C LYS A 4 13.97 -17.26 25.56
N VAL A 5 13.23 -16.82 24.54
CA VAL A 5 12.52 -17.76 23.66
C VAL A 5 13.56 -18.65 22.96
N GLN A 6 14.58 -18.08 22.34
CA GLN A 6 15.57 -18.85 21.56
C GLN A 6 16.37 -19.88 22.37
N PHE A 7 16.68 -19.60 23.64
CA PHE A 7 17.60 -20.42 24.44
C PHE A 7 16.98 -21.10 25.65
N ASP A 8 15.92 -20.54 26.25
CA ASP A 8 15.43 -20.97 27.57
C ASP A 8 13.97 -21.46 27.52
N PHE A 9 13.38 -21.59 26.32
CA PHE A 9 11.95 -21.93 26.20
C PHE A 9 11.62 -23.30 26.81
N TYR A 10 12.54 -24.26 26.78
CA TYR A 10 12.35 -25.58 27.39
C TYR A 10 12.24 -25.53 28.93
N GLU A 11 12.63 -24.42 29.57
CA GLU A 11 12.49 -24.24 31.03
C GLU A 11 11.06 -23.86 31.43
N LEU A 12 10.22 -23.45 30.47
CA LEU A 12 8.88 -22.98 30.75
C LEU A 12 7.88 -24.14 30.93
N PRO A 13 7.00 -24.09 31.94
CA PRO A 13 5.92 -25.06 32.08
C PRO A 13 4.90 -24.89 30.94
N VAL A 14 4.42 -25.99 30.36
CA VAL A 14 3.55 -26.00 29.17
C VAL A 14 2.26 -25.18 29.40
N GLU A 15 1.77 -25.16 30.63
CA GLU A 15 0.58 -24.42 31.07
C GLU A 15 0.76 -22.90 30.91
N SER A 16 2.00 -22.41 30.91
CA SER A 16 2.33 -20.99 30.74
C SER A 16 2.38 -20.54 29.27
N TYR A 17 2.46 -21.48 28.32
CA TYR A 17 2.70 -21.16 26.90
C TYR A 17 1.57 -20.29 26.32
N GLY A 18 0.32 -20.62 26.64
CA GLY A 18 -0.84 -19.85 26.17
C GLY A 18 -0.81 -18.40 26.68
N ALA A 19 -0.53 -18.20 27.96
CA ALA A 19 -0.44 -16.87 28.55
C ALA A 19 0.72 -16.04 27.97
N LEU A 20 1.88 -16.67 27.71
CA LEU A 20 3.01 -16.03 27.05
C LEU A 20 2.66 -15.60 25.61
N ARG A 21 2.06 -16.51 24.83
CA ARG A 21 1.59 -16.21 23.47
C ARG A 21 0.65 -15.01 23.46
N ASP A 22 -0.35 -15.02 24.33
CA ASP A 22 -1.36 -13.95 24.37
C ASP A 22 -0.74 -12.62 24.80
N SER A 23 0.21 -12.64 25.74
CA SER A 23 0.99 -11.47 26.13
C SER A 23 1.80 -10.91 24.95
N MET A 24 2.46 -11.76 24.17
CA MET A 24 3.25 -11.33 23.01
C MET A 24 2.38 -10.77 21.87
N LEU A 25 1.24 -11.42 21.58
CA LEU A 25 0.27 -10.92 20.60
C LEU A 25 -0.29 -9.55 21.00
N ASN A 26 -0.52 -9.31 22.29
CA ASN A 26 -0.95 -7.99 22.77
C ASN A 26 0.19 -6.97 22.74
N HIS A 27 1.43 -7.35 23.04
CA HIS A 27 2.56 -6.42 23.03
C HIS A 27 2.89 -5.91 21.63
N ILE A 28 2.99 -6.80 20.64
CA ILE A 28 3.31 -6.39 19.26
C ILE A 28 2.26 -5.42 18.68
N ASP A 29 1.01 -5.55 19.09
CA ASP A 29 -0.09 -4.66 18.70
C ASP A 29 0.11 -3.22 19.20
N ARG A 30 0.74 -3.06 20.38
CA ARG A 30 1.02 -1.74 21.01
C ARG A 30 2.18 -1.00 20.35
N PHE A 31 3.12 -1.71 19.74
CA PHE A 31 4.34 -1.12 19.17
C PHE A 31 4.25 -0.88 17.65
N ARG A 32 3.05 -0.69 17.10
CA ARG A 32 2.83 -0.50 15.65
C ARG A 32 3.35 0.81 15.07
N ALA A 33 3.51 1.82 15.90
CA ALA A 33 3.88 3.15 15.45
C ALA A 33 5.28 3.12 14.80
N ALA A 34 5.50 3.94 13.78
CA ALA A 34 6.72 3.89 12.95
C ALA A 34 8.00 4.14 13.77
N GLU A 35 7.90 4.98 14.80
CA GLU A 35 8.96 5.27 15.78
C GLU A 35 9.38 4.04 16.61
N HIS A 36 8.56 2.99 16.64
CA HIS A 36 8.83 1.74 17.35
C HIS A 36 9.21 0.58 16.43
N GLN A 37 9.49 0.85 15.14
CA GLN A 37 9.77 -0.19 14.15
C GLN A 37 10.85 -1.19 14.58
N PRO A 38 12.01 -0.81 15.15
CA PRO A 38 13.00 -1.79 15.61
C PRO A 38 12.47 -2.73 16.71
N ILE A 39 11.64 -2.20 17.62
CA ILE A 39 11.04 -2.98 18.71
C ILE A 39 9.99 -3.93 18.13
N HIS A 40 9.14 -3.43 17.24
CA HIS A 40 8.11 -4.22 16.58
C HIS A 40 8.71 -5.38 15.78
N THR A 41 9.76 -5.12 14.99
CA THR A 41 10.49 -6.18 14.28
C THR A 41 11.03 -7.23 15.24
N GLN A 42 11.66 -6.85 16.36
CA GLN A 42 12.13 -7.84 17.35
C GLN A 42 10.99 -8.63 18.00
N LEU A 43 9.82 -8.03 18.19
CA LEU A 43 8.63 -8.73 18.68
C LEU A 43 8.07 -9.69 17.62
N ALA A 44 8.07 -9.31 16.34
CA ALA A 44 7.65 -10.17 15.24
C ALA A 44 8.55 -11.40 15.13
N ILE A 45 9.88 -11.20 15.25
CA ILE A 45 10.83 -12.30 15.25
C ILE A 45 10.64 -13.21 16.47
N ALA A 46 10.52 -12.63 17.67
CA ALA A 46 10.31 -13.42 18.87
C ALA A 46 8.98 -14.21 18.83
N LEU A 47 7.95 -13.66 18.18
CA LEU A 47 6.66 -14.34 18.00
C LEU A 47 6.76 -15.49 16.98
N ALA A 48 7.57 -15.34 15.94
CA ALA A 48 7.90 -16.42 15.01
C ALA A 48 8.67 -17.55 15.72
N ASP A 49 9.71 -17.20 16.50
CA ASP A 49 10.47 -18.16 17.32
C ASP A 49 9.55 -18.92 18.29
N LEU A 50 8.61 -18.21 18.93
CA LEU A 50 7.65 -18.82 19.85
C LEU A 50 6.71 -19.79 19.13
N ALA A 51 6.18 -19.41 17.97
CA ALA A 51 5.26 -20.25 17.20
C ALA A 51 5.91 -21.58 16.76
N ILE A 52 7.18 -21.53 16.33
CA ILE A 52 7.95 -22.72 15.97
C ILE A 52 8.16 -23.61 17.20
N GLN A 53 8.50 -23.03 18.35
CA GLN A 53 8.82 -23.82 19.54
C GLN A 53 7.61 -24.40 20.28
N MET A 54 6.48 -23.70 20.27
CA MET A 54 5.22 -24.22 20.83
C MET A 54 4.70 -25.41 20.04
N ASP A 55 4.96 -25.47 18.74
CA ASP A 55 4.55 -26.55 17.83
C ASP A 55 3.11 -27.02 18.05
N ASN A 56 2.88 -28.21 18.61
CA ASN A 56 1.55 -28.77 18.89
C ASN A 56 0.77 -28.00 19.97
N ALA A 57 1.45 -27.29 20.87
CA ALA A 57 0.80 -26.44 21.87
C ALA A 57 0.20 -25.17 21.25
N TRP A 58 0.58 -24.83 20.00
CA TRP A 58 -0.07 -23.80 19.20
C TRP A 58 -0.38 -24.36 17.80
N PRO A 59 -1.49 -25.11 17.64
CA PRO A 59 -1.72 -25.88 16.41
C PRO A 59 -1.88 -25.00 15.17
N ASN A 60 -2.60 -23.87 15.29
CA ASN A 60 -2.96 -23.01 14.17
C ASN A 60 -2.38 -21.58 14.30
N PRO A 61 -1.05 -21.40 14.30
CA PRO A 61 -0.44 -20.08 14.54
C PRO A 61 -0.75 -19.11 13.40
N ILE A 62 -0.71 -19.58 12.15
CA ILE A 62 -0.99 -18.75 10.97
C ILE A 62 -2.45 -18.28 10.99
N GLU A 63 -3.39 -19.18 11.22
CA GLU A 63 -4.82 -18.83 11.33
C GLU A 63 -5.06 -17.82 12.46
N THR A 64 -4.47 -18.04 13.64
CA THR A 64 -4.55 -17.12 14.79
C THR A 64 -4.06 -15.72 14.39
N LEU A 65 -2.95 -15.63 13.65
CA LEU A 65 -2.39 -14.37 13.17
C LEU A 65 -3.30 -13.69 12.15
N PHE A 66 -3.90 -14.43 11.21
CA PHE A 66 -4.89 -13.89 10.27
C PHE A 66 -6.16 -13.38 10.97
N GLN A 67 -6.67 -14.13 11.95
CA GLN A 67 -7.82 -13.71 12.75
C GLN A 67 -7.50 -12.45 13.56
N ARG A 68 -6.29 -12.34 14.11
CA ARG A 68 -5.88 -11.20 14.95
C ARG A 68 -5.50 -9.96 14.15
N PHE A 69 -4.76 -10.13 13.06
CA PHE A 69 -4.10 -9.02 12.35
C PHE A 69 -4.51 -8.88 10.88
N GLY A 70 -5.28 -9.82 10.32
CA GLY A 70 -5.77 -9.76 8.93
C GLY A 70 -7.04 -8.93 8.73
N GLN A 71 -7.72 -8.55 9.82
CA GLN A 71 -9.06 -7.95 9.76
C GLN A 71 -9.04 -6.44 9.44
N THR A 72 -8.02 -5.71 9.90
CA THR A 72 -7.97 -4.24 9.78
C THR A 72 -6.72 -3.77 9.01
N PRO A 73 -6.82 -2.75 8.14
CA PRO A 73 -5.66 -2.24 7.41
C PRO A 73 -4.48 -1.82 8.30
N GLN A 74 -4.77 -1.30 9.49
CA GLN A 74 -3.79 -0.87 10.48
C GLN A 74 -2.98 -2.04 11.04
N SER A 75 -3.52 -3.26 10.97
CA SER A 75 -2.89 -4.47 11.48
C SER A 75 -2.17 -5.32 10.45
N TRP A 76 -2.38 -5.05 9.16
CA TRP A 76 -1.79 -5.83 8.08
C TRP A 76 -0.27 -5.81 8.10
N PHE A 77 0.34 -4.68 8.47
CA PHE A 77 1.79 -4.58 8.61
C PHE A 77 2.32 -5.61 9.63
N THR A 78 1.70 -5.69 10.82
CA THR A 78 2.05 -6.70 11.83
C THR A 78 1.90 -8.13 11.29
N LEU A 79 0.81 -8.42 10.58
CA LEU A 79 0.59 -9.74 10.00
C LEU A 79 1.71 -10.11 9.03
N LEU A 80 2.00 -9.23 8.07
CA LEU A 80 2.99 -9.48 7.02
C LEU A 80 4.38 -9.64 7.58
N GLU A 81 4.74 -8.85 8.60
CA GLU A 81 6.04 -8.94 9.23
C GLU A 81 6.23 -10.27 9.95
N VAL A 82 5.25 -10.73 10.72
CA VAL A 82 5.31 -12.05 11.37
C VAL A 82 5.32 -13.18 10.34
N MET A 83 4.48 -13.08 9.28
CA MET A 83 4.45 -14.06 8.19
C MET A 83 5.79 -14.15 7.45
N LYS A 84 6.49 -13.03 7.30
CA LYS A 84 7.85 -12.99 6.74
C LYS A 84 8.87 -13.62 7.68
N MET A 85 8.80 -13.32 8.98
CA MET A 85 9.77 -13.83 9.94
C MET A 85 9.65 -15.34 10.19
N LEU A 86 8.46 -15.94 10.06
CA LEU A 86 8.26 -17.38 10.26
C LEU A 86 9.19 -18.29 9.41
N PRO A 87 9.21 -18.20 8.07
CA PRO A 87 10.12 -19.00 7.26
C PRO A 87 11.59 -18.63 7.47
N GLU A 88 11.90 -17.36 7.78
CA GLU A 88 13.28 -16.93 8.07
C GLU A 88 13.81 -17.58 9.36
N GLU A 89 13.06 -17.52 10.47
CA GLU A 89 13.47 -18.15 11.73
C GLU A 89 13.37 -19.67 11.69
N ASN A 90 12.46 -20.25 10.90
CA ASN A 90 12.41 -21.70 10.70
C ASN A 90 13.67 -22.26 9.99
N ASN A 91 14.44 -21.40 9.33
CA ASN A 91 15.74 -21.74 8.76
C ASN A 91 16.93 -21.20 9.59
N ASN A 92 16.65 -20.49 10.68
CA ASN A 92 17.68 -19.91 11.53
C ASN A 92 18.27 -20.97 12.47
N TYR A 93 19.58 -21.24 12.33
CA TYR A 93 20.31 -22.19 13.17
C TYR A 93 20.46 -21.72 14.62
N LYS A 94 20.28 -20.41 14.90
CA LYS A 94 20.34 -19.86 16.26
C LYS A 94 19.11 -20.21 17.10
N LEU A 95 18.00 -20.56 16.46
CA LEU A 95 16.83 -21.09 17.15
C LEU A 95 17.08 -22.55 17.54
N MET A 96 17.24 -22.81 18.83
CA MET A 96 17.56 -24.15 19.36
C MET A 96 16.31 -25.03 19.41
N THR A 97 15.83 -25.44 18.23
CA THR A 97 14.66 -26.30 18.04
C THR A 97 15.02 -27.56 17.26
N ASP A 98 14.29 -28.65 17.51
CA ASP A 98 14.47 -29.92 16.81
C ASP A 98 13.93 -29.89 15.36
N SER A 99 14.36 -30.87 14.56
CA SER A 99 13.98 -30.99 13.14
C SER A 99 12.49 -31.28 12.93
N PHE A 100 11.84 -31.96 13.88
CA PHE A 100 10.42 -32.29 13.78
C PHE A 100 9.56 -31.02 13.85
N LYS A 101 9.85 -30.13 14.79
CA LYS A 101 9.19 -28.82 14.87
C LYS A 101 9.43 -27.97 13.63
N ARG A 102 10.64 -28.03 13.05
CA ARG A 102 10.96 -27.31 11.79
C ARG A 102 10.16 -27.85 10.62
N GLU A 103 10.04 -29.16 10.50
CA GLU A 103 9.25 -29.82 9.47
C GLU A 103 7.76 -29.50 9.63
N SER A 104 7.23 -29.59 10.85
CA SER A 104 5.85 -29.20 11.20
C SER A 104 5.56 -27.73 10.85
N CYS A 105 6.50 -26.81 11.12
CA CYS A 105 6.37 -25.42 10.71
C CYS A 105 6.32 -25.28 9.18
N SER A 106 7.22 -25.93 8.45
CA SER A 106 7.25 -25.94 6.98
C SER A 106 5.95 -26.46 6.37
N GLN A 107 5.41 -27.56 6.90
CA GLN A 107 4.12 -28.13 6.45
C GLN A 107 2.97 -27.15 6.68
N ARG A 108 2.92 -26.47 7.84
CA ARG A 108 1.91 -25.45 8.12
C ARG A 108 2.02 -24.24 7.18
N LEU A 109 3.24 -23.78 6.89
CA LEU A 109 3.48 -22.71 5.92
C LEU A 109 3.04 -23.11 4.51
N GLN A 110 3.32 -24.35 4.10
CA GLN A 110 2.88 -24.88 2.81
C GLN A 110 1.34 -24.93 2.72
N ALA A 111 0.67 -25.43 3.77
CA ALA A 111 -0.79 -25.48 3.83
C ALA A 111 -1.43 -24.08 3.77
N ALA A 112 -0.80 -23.07 4.38
CA ALA A 112 -1.30 -21.70 4.38
C ALA A 112 -0.93 -20.88 3.12
N THR A 113 -0.15 -21.44 2.19
CA THR A 113 0.38 -20.70 1.03
C THR A 113 -0.73 -20.05 0.20
N ALA A 114 -1.81 -20.78 -0.09
CA ALA A 114 -2.93 -20.24 -0.87
C ALA A 114 -3.60 -19.03 -0.17
N GLN A 115 -3.78 -19.10 1.14
CA GLN A 115 -4.35 -18.02 1.95
C GLN A 115 -3.43 -16.78 1.95
N VAL A 116 -2.12 -16.97 2.14
CA VAL A 116 -1.14 -15.88 2.14
C VAL A 116 -1.07 -15.21 0.77
N VAL A 117 -1.01 -16.00 -0.32
CA VAL A 117 -0.99 -15.46 -1.69
C VAL A 117 -2.28 -14.69 -1.99
N GLN A 118 -3.45 -15.24 -1.65
CA GLN A 118 -4.73 -14.56 -1.83
C GLN A 118 -4.77 -13.23 -1.08
N PHE A 119 -4.24 -13.20 0.15
CA PHE A 119 -4.14 -11.98 0.94
C PHE A 119 -3.21 -10.95 0.26
N LEU A 120 -2.03 -11.36 -0.20
CA LEU A 120 -1.10 -10.48 -0.92
C LEU A 120 -1.72 -9.90 -2.21
N LEU A 121 -2.46 -10.70 -2.97
CA LEU A 121 -3.19 -10.24 -4.15
C LEU A 121 -4.27 -9.21 -3.80
N LYS A 122 -5.00 -9.42 -2.70
CA LYS A 122 -5.97 -8.44 -2.18
C LYS A 122 -5.30 -7.11 -1.87
N LEU A 123 -4.10 -7.11 -1.29
CA LEU A 123 -3.34 -5.88 -1.01
C LEU A 123 -2.89 -5.19 -2.31
N GLN A 124 -2.44 -5.95 -3.31
CA GLN A 124 -2.02 -5.41 -4.61
C GLN A 124 -3.19 -4.84 -5.41
N CYS A 125 -4.41 -5.35 -5.22
CA CYS A 125 -5.62 -4.87 -5.89
C CYS A 125 -6.21 -3.58 -5.29
N SER A 126 -5.47 -2.86 -4.43
CA SER A 126 -5.91 -1.58 -3.84
C SER A 126 -6.03 -0.43 -4.84
N ASP A 127 -5.66 -0.61 -6.11
CA ASP A 127 -5.92 0.37 -7.18
C ASP A 127 -7.27 0.12 -7.88
N VAL A 128 -8.36 0.22 -7.11
CA VAL A 128 -9.72 0.22 -7.66
C VAL A 128 -10.14 1.63 -8.12
N GLN A 129 -9.30 2.65 -7.93
CA GLN A 129 -9.54 4.00 -8.48
C GLN A 129 -9.05 4.14 -9.92
N ALA A 130 -7.96 3.47 -10.33
CA ALA A 130 -7.54 3.44 -11.73
C ALA A 130 -8.45 2.54 -12.59
N LYS A 131 -8.92 1.40 -12.06
CA LYS A 131 -9.86 0.53 -12.81
C LYS A 131 -11.24 1.18 -12.99
N ARG A 132 -11.74 1.97 -12.04
CA ARG A 132 -13.03 2.67 -12.20
C ARG A 132 -12.98 3.81 -13.22
N LYS A 133 -11.89 4.58 -13.25
CA LYS A 133 -11.70 5.63 -14.27
C LYS A 133 -11.49 5.09 -15.68
N VAL A 134 -10.98 3.86 -15.81
CA VAL A 134 -10.71 3.24 -17.12
C VAL A 134 -11.88 2.40 -17.63
N LEU A 135 -12.71 1.82 -16.74
CA LEU A 135 -13.76 0.86 -17.12
C LEU A 135 -15.20 1.38 -16.97
N GLU A 136 -15.44 2.55 -16.37
CA GLU A 136 -16.74 3.23 -16.51
C GLU A 136 -16.70 4.07 -17.81
N PRO A 137 -17.48 3.73 -18.85
CA PRO A 137 -17.67 4.64 -19.98
C PRO A 137 -18.30 5.91 -19.42
N GLN A 138 -17.55 7.01 -19.46
CA GLN A 138 -18.13 8.33 -19.27
C GLN A 138 -19.30 8.46 -20.25
N PRO A 139 -20.52 8.86 -19.82
CA PRO A 139 -21.53 9.25 -20.78
C PRO A 139 -20.92 10.38 -21.63
N LEU A 140 -21.09 10.26 -22.95
CA LEU A 140 -20.53 11.13 -23.98
C LEU A 140 -21.08 12.56 -23.85
N GLU A 141 -20.64 13.31 -22.84
CA GLU A 141 -20.89 14.76 -22.68
C GLU A 141 -19.87 15.55 -23.52
N SER A 142 -19.75 15.20 -24.79
CA SER A 142 -19.18 16.08 -25.81
C SER A 142 -19.67 15.62 -27.18
N SER A 143 -20.98 15.77 -27.39
CA SER A 143 -21.53 15.74 -28.74
C SER A 143 -20.78 16.75 -29.63
N PRO A 144 -20.22 16.34 -30.79
CA PRO A 144 -19.55 17.23 -31.73
C PRO A 144 -20.49 18.31 -32.33
N ALA A 145 -21.79 18.26 -32.03
CA ALA A 145 -22.76 19.25 -32.45
C ALA A 145 -22.61 20.62 -31.77
N LYS A 146 -21.87 20.74 -30.64
CA LYS A 146 -21.63 22.04 -30.00
C LYS A 146 -20.50 22.86 -30.64
N LEU A 147 -19.61 22.25 -31.40
CA LEU A 147 -18.53 22.97 -32.10
C LEU A 147 -18.94 23.53 -33.46
N VAL A 148 -20.15 23.22 -33.95
CA VAL A 148 -20.66 23.70 -35.25
C VAL A 148 -21.43 25.02 -35.12
N LEU A 149 -21.67 25.53 -33.90
CA LEU A 149 -22.40 26.79 -33.68
C LEU A 149 -21.52 28.00 -33.28
N GLU A 150 -20.20 27.84 -33.18
CA GLU A 150 -19.28 28.95 -32.86
C GLU A 150 -18.38 29.40 -34.02
N LEU A 151 -18.69 29.00 -35.26
CA LEU A 151 -17.89 29.35 -36.45
C LEU A 151 -18.62 30.13 -37.55
N ASP A 152 -19.88 30.54 -37.32
CA ASP A 152 -20.64 31.36 -38.28
C ASP A 152 -20.61 32.87 -37.97
N THR A 153 -19.64 33.32 -37.16
CA THR A 153 -19.41 34.74 -36.93
C THR A 153 -18.02 35.14 -37.43
N LEU A 154 -18.01 35.72 -38.65
CA LEU A 154 -17.01 36.60 -39.27
C LEU A 154 -16.07 36.01 -40.35
N HIS A 155 -16.48 36.09 -41.63
CA HIS A 155 -15.92 37.02 -42.67
C HIS A 155 -16.46 36.67 -44.09
N LEU A 156 -17.47 37.38 -44.61
CA LEU A 156 -17.45 38.45 -45.65
C LEU A 156 -17.00 38.04 -47.07
N PRO A 157 -17.71 38.49 -48.15
CA PRO A 157 -17.39 39.80 -48.73
C PRO A 157 -18.58 40.64 -49.29
N LEU A 158 -18.44 41.97 -49.11
CA LEU A 158 -18.71 43.07 -50.06
C LEU A 158 -20.02 43.10 -50.87
N LEU A 159 -20.90 44.08 -50.58
CA LEU A 159 -21.12 45.28 -51.42
C LEU A 159 -22.32 46.17 -50.97
N VAL A 160 -22.09 47.49 -51.04
CA VAL A 160 -23.06 48.58 -51.33
C VAL A 160 -23.69 49.39 -50.16
N GLN A 161 -23.04 50.53 -49.90
CA GLN A 161 -23.53 51.92 -49.74
C GLN A 161 -24.71 52.28 -48.82
N ARG A 162 -24.49 53.17 -47.82
CA ARG A 162 -24.92 54.61 -47.78
C ARG A 162 -24.56 55.30 -46.42
N PRO A 163 -24.69 56.65 -46.27
CA PRO A 163 -23.58 57.52 -45.84
C PRO A 163 -23.57 58.03 -44.39
N SER A 164 -22.38 58.55 -44.02
CA SER A 164 -21.97 59.63 -43.09
C SER A 164 -23.01 60.30 -42.17
N PRO A 165 -22.59 60.64 -40.93
CA PRO A 165 -22.48 62.08 -40.63
C PRO A 165 -21.25 62.48 -39.78
N TYR A 166 -20.37 63.30 -40.38
CA TYR A 166 -19.54 64.33 -39.72
C TYR A 166 -18.39 63.88 -38.75
N PRO A 167 -17.37 64.73 -38.50
CA PRO A 167 -16.00 64.41 -38.93
C PRO A 167 -14.94 64.59 -37.82
N ALA A 168 -13.71 64.20 -38.17
CA ALA A 168 -12.42 64.77 -37.75
C ALA A 168 -12.10 64.74 -36.23
N GLU A 169 -10.92 64.30 -35.79
CA GLU A 169 -9.65 64.95 -36.06
C GLU A 169 -8.45 64.15 -35.46
N LEU A 170 -7.26 64.42 -36.02
CA LEU A 170 -5.91 64.45 -35.39
C LEU A 170 -5.31 63.12 -34.90
N ASN A 171 -4.40 62.48 -35.66
CA ASN A 171 -2.98 62.79 -35.93
C ASN A 171 -1.99 62.21 -34.90
N ALA A 172 -0.87 61.72 -35.45
CA ALA A 172 0.45 61.52 -34.86
C ALA A 172 0.58 60.29 -33.94
N SER A 173 1.67 59.54 -33.92
CA SER A 173 2.93 59.42 -34.68
C SER A 173 3.76 58.40 -33.87
N ALA A 174 4.81 57.87 -34.50
CA ALA A 174 5.94 57.14 -33.91
C ALA A 174 5.70 55.62 -33.70
N LEU A 175 6.34 54.74 -34.49
CA LEU A 175 7.79 54.39 -34.48
C LEU A 175 8.19 53.80 -33.12
N ASP A 176 8.87 52.67 -32.96
CA ASP A 176 9.38 51.59 -33.82
C ASP A 176 9.84 50.45 -32.84
N PRO A 177 10.20 49.26 -33.33
CA PRO A 177 10.29 48.02 -32.53
C PRO A 177 11.73 47.70 -32.06
N ILE A 178 11.90 46.98 -30.95
CA ILE A 178 13.15 46.25 -30.66
C ILE A 178 12.87 44.85 -30.08
N ASN A 179 13.49 43.90 -30.78
CA ASN A 179 13.50 42.43 -30.69
C ASN A 179 14.47 41.93 -29.58
N PRO A 180 14.65 40.62 -29.31
CA PRO A 180 14.63 40.03 -27.97
C PRO A 180 16.02 39.46 -27.60
N LYS A 181 16.17 38.82 -26.43
CA LYS A 181 17.13 37.71 -26.26
C LYS A 181 16.68 36.74 -25.16
N PRO A 182 16.77 35.41 -25.39
CA PRO A 182 16.55 34.38 -24.37
C PRO A 182 17.88 34.02 -23.67
N TRP A 183 17.80 33.56 -22.43
CA TRP A 183 18.93 32.93 -21.73
C TRP A 183 18.53 31.51 -21.32
N ILE A 184 19.19 30.55 -21.98
CA ILE A 184 19.29 29.15 -21.57
C ILE A 184 20.34 29.05 -20.48
N SER A 185 20.05 28.29 -19.43
CA SER A 185 20.89 27.21 -18.88
C SER A 185 20.04 26.31 -18.01
#